data_AF-A0A550HW54-F1
#
_entry.id   AF-A0A550HW54-F1
#
_cell.length_a   1.000
_cell.length_b   1.000
_cell.length_c   1.000
_cell.angle_alpha   90.00
_cell.angle_beta   90.00
_cell.angle_gamma   90.00
#
_symmetry.space_group_name_H-M   'P 1'
#
loop_
_entity.id
_entity.type
_entity.pdbx_description
1 polymer ?
#
loop_
_entity_poly.entity_id
_entity_poly.type
_entity_poly.pdbx_seq_one_letter_code
_entity_poly.pdbx_strand_id
1 'polypeptide(L)'
;MAERRVNVGWAEGLHARPASIFVRAATASGVPVTIAKAHGNPVNAASMLAVLGLGAQGGEEIVLASDAEGADAALDRLAKLVAEGLDELPETV
;
A
#
# COMPACT_ATOMS: atom_id res chain seq x y z
N MET A 1 -15.18 -5.21 5.29
CA MET A 1 -14.26 -4.24 4.70
C MET A 1 -13.59 -3.37 5.77
N ALA A 2 -12.27 -3.48 5.89
CA ALA A 2 -11.43 -2.53 6.62
C ALA A 2 -10.67 -1.66 5.59
N GLU A 3 -10.49 -0.37 5.88
CA GLU A 3 -9.76 0.57 5.02
C GLU A 3 -8.79 1.46 5.81
N ARG A 4 -7.73 1.92 5.13
CA ARG A 4 -6.83 2.98 5.59
C ARG A 4 -6.58 3.96 4.46
N ARG A 5 -6.66 5.25 4.77
CA ARG A 5 -6.31 6.34 3.85
C ARG A 5 -4.99 6.93 4.30
N VAL A 6 -4.03 6.99 3.38
CA VAL A 6 -2.67 7.47 3.67
C VAL A 6 -2.13 8.26 2.50
N ASN A 7 -1.36 9.29 2.81
CA ASN A 7 -0.55 9.99 1.82
C ASN A 7 0.70 9.19 1.51
N VAL A 8 1.11 9.15 0.24
CA VAL A 8 2.33 8.48 -0.19
C VAL A 8 3.55 9.26 0.31
N GLY A 9 4.32 8.68 1.23
CA GLY A 9 5.48 9.31 1.87
C GLY A 9 6.75 9.35 1.02
N TRP A 10 6.88 8.47 0.01
CA TRP A 10 8.00 8.55 -0.93
C TRP A 10 7.82 9.73 -1.89
N ALA A 11 8.83 10.61 -1.95
CA ALA A 11 8.78 11.80 -2.80
C ALA A 11 8.63 11.45 -4.29
N GLU A 12 9.24 10.34 -4.73
CA GLU A 12 9.11 9.84 -6.09
C GLU A 12 7.79 9.09 -6.36
N GLY A 13 6.97 8.80 -5.35
CA GLY A 13 5.73 8.02 -5.50
C GLY A 13 5.92 6.49 -5.63
N LEU A 14 4.84 5.77 -5.92
CA LEU A 14 4.82 4.31 -6.06
C LEU A 14 5.29 3.84 -7.46
N HIS A 15 6.54 4.17 -7.80
CA HIS A 15 7.17 3.79 -9.09
C HIS A 15 8.17 2.63 -8.94
N ALA A 16 9.47 2.89 -8.94
CA ALA A 16 10.50 1.85 -9.03
C ALA A 16 10.71 1.10 -7.71
N ARG A 17 11.69 1.55 -6.93
CA ARG A 17 12.06 0.94 -5.65
C ARG A 17 10.90 0.96 -4.63
N PRO A 18 10.16 2.08 -4.44
CA PRO A 18 9.03 2.10 -3.52
C PRO A 18 7.93 1.07 -3.83
N ALA A 19 7.57 0.89 -5.10
CA ALA A 19 6.56 -0.11 -5.45
C ALA A 19 7.06 -1.53 -5.18
N SER A 20 8.34 -1.82 -5.42
CA SER A 20 8.91 -3.12 -5.09
C SER A 20 8.85 -3.42 -3.58
N ILE A 21 9.16 -2.44 -2.74
CA ILE A 21 9.06 -2.57 -1.28
C ILE A 21 7.60 -2.81 -0.88
N PHE A 22 6.68 -1.97 -1.36
CA PHE A 22 5.26 -2.07 -1.04
C PHE A 22 4.63 -3.39 -1.50
N VAL A 23 4.89 -3.82 -2.73
CA VAL A 23 4.34 -5.06 -3.29
C VAL A 23 4.86 -6.28 -2.53
N ARG A 24 6.16 -6.29 -2.17
CA ARG A 24 6.73 -7.35 -1.32
C ARG A 24 6.08 -7.38 0.05
N ALA A 25 5.87 -6.23 0.66
CA ALA A 25 5.18 -6.10 1.95
C ALA A 25 3.72 -6.59 1.87
N ALA A 26 2.98 -6.17 0.85
CA ALA A 26 1.60 -6.59 0.61
C ALA A 26 1.52 -8.12 0.42
N THR A 27 2.45 -8.69 -0.34
CA THR A 27 2.56 -10.14 -0.56
C THR A 27 2.87 -10.88 0.75
N ALA A 28 3.85 -10.38 1.51
CA ALA A 28 4.28 -10.99 2.77
C ALA A 28 3.23 -10.89 3.88
N SER A 29 2.28 -9.96 3.77
CA SER A 29 1.18 -9.85 4.73
C SER A 29 0.26 -11.07 4.77
N GLY A 30 0.21 -11.86 3.68
CA GLY A 30 -0.69 -13.00 3.54
C GLY A 30 -2.18 -12.62 3.45
N VAL A 31 -2.50 -11.32 3.43
CA VAL A 31 -3.86 -10.78 3.37
C VAL A 31 -4.13 -10.24 1.97
N PRO A 32 -5.29 -10.53 1.35
CA PRO A 32 -5.66 -9.92 0.08
C PRO A 32 -5.95 -8.43 0.27
N VAL A 33 -5.05 -7.58 -0.19
CA VAL A 33 -5.15 -6.11 -0.08
C VAL A 33 -5.35 -5.48 -1.46
N THR A 34 -6.25 -4.51 -1.53
CA THR A 34 -6.38 -3.62 -2.67
C THR A 34 -5.82 -2.23 -2.38
N ILE A 35 -5.40 -1.55 -3.43
CA ILE A 35 -4.93 -0.16 -3.41
C ILE A 35 -5.67 0.65 -4.48
N ALA A 36 -6.09 1.86 -4.16
CA ALA A 36 -6.69 2.81 -5.09
C ALA A 36 -6.17 4.23 -4.82
N LYS A 37 -6.20 5.10 -5.83
CA LYS A 37 -6.20 6.56 -5.60
C LYS A 37 -7.56 6.96 -5.01
N ALA A 38 -7.66 8.10 -4.32
CA ALA A 38 -8.91 8.54 -3.64
C ALA A 38 -10.20 8.45 -4.48
N HIS A 39 -10.11 8.58 -5.81
CA HIS A 39 -11.23 8.46 -6.74
C HIS A 39 -10.99 7.43 -7.87
N GLY A 40 -10.06 6.50 -7.66
CA GLY A 40 -9.68 5.47 -8.63
C GLY A 40 -10.34 4.12 -8.39
N ASN A 41 -10.21 3.22 -9.37
CA ASN A 41 -10.62 1.83 -9.19
C ASN A 41 -9.57 1.08 -8.35
N PRO A 42 -9.99 0.26 -7.38
CA PRO A 42 -9.07 -0.55 -6.60
C PRO A 42 -8.40 -1.62 -7.47
N VAL A 43 -7.09 -1.79 -7.26
CA VAL A 43 -6.27 -2.82 -7.90
C VAL A 43 -5.56 -3.68 -6.85
N ASN A 44 -5.07 -4.86 -7.25
CA ASN A 44 -4.37 -5.77 -6.34
C ASN A 44 -3.03 -5.15 -5.87
N ALA A 45 -2.88 -4.93 -4.56
CA ALA A 45 -1.66 -4.35 -3.97
C ALA A 45 -0.43 -5.28 -4.05
N ALA A 46 -0.64 -6.59 -4.22
CA ALA A 46 0.44 -7.57 -4.43
C ALA A 46 0.84 -7.72 -5.92
N SER A 47 0.25 -6.94 -6.83
CA SER A 47 0.60 -6.99 -8.25
C SER A 47 1.50 -5.82 -8.63
N MET A 48 2.77 -6.09 -8.93
CA MET A 48 3.74 -5.08 -9.37
C MET A 48 3.24 -4.28 -10.58
N LEU A 49 2.68 -4.96 -11.58
CA LEU A 49 2.16 -4.28 -12.77
C LEU A 49 0.98 -3.36 -12.44
N ALA A 50 0.10 -3.78 -11.54
CA ALA A 50 -1.05 -2.99 -11.17
C ALA A 50 -0.67 -1.76 -10.33
N VAL A 51 0.27 -1.93 -9.40
CA VAL A 51 0.81 -0.83 -8.57
C VAL A 51 1.54 0.19 -9.44
N LEU A 52 2.40 -0.25 -10.37
CA LEU A 52 3.06 0.64 -11.32
C LEU A 52 2.04 1.38 -12.21
N GLY A 53 1.00 0.67 -12.67
CA GLY A 53 -0.07 1.24 -13.49
C GLY A 53 -0.95 2.25 -12.74
N LEU A 54 -0.99 2.21 -11.40
CA LEU A 54 -1.73 3.16 -10.58
C LEU A 54 -1.13 4.57 -10.67
N GLY A 55 0.19 4.69 -10.82
CA GLY A 55 0.88 5.97 -10.97
C GLY A 55 0.65 6.93 -9.80
N ALA A 56 0.60 6.43 -8.57
CA ALA A 56 0.40 7.25 -7.37
C ALA A 56 1.65 8.08 -7.07
N GLN A 57 1.47 9.39 -6.93
CA GLN A 57 2.56 10.35 -6.75
C GLN A 57 2.87 10.61 -5.27
N GLY A 58 4.07 11.12 -4.96
CA GLY A 58 4.40 11.54 -3.60
C GLY A 58 3.44 12.61 -3.08
N GLY A 59 2.99 12.46 -1.84
CA GLY A 59 1.99 13.31 -1.20
C GLY A 59 0.54 13.02 -1.59
N GLU A 60 0.29 12.21 -2.62
CA GLU A 60 -1.05 11.84 -3.04
C GLU A 60 -1.71 10.89 -2.02
N GLU A 61 -3.02 11.07 -1.79
CA GLU A 61 -3.80 10.14 -0.96
C GLU A 61 -4.15 8.87 -1.74
N ILE A 62 -3.85 7.73 -1.12
CA ILE A 62 -4.30 6.41 -1.56
C ILE A 62 -5.18 5.76 -0.49
N VAL A 63 -5.98 4.80 -0.92
CA VAL A 63 -6.82 3.94 -0.07
C VAL A 63 -6.30 2.52 -0.15
N LEU A 64 -5.95 1.96 1.00
CA LEU A 64 -5.66 0.54 1.19
C LEU A 64 -6.89 -0.13 1.79
N ALA A 65 -7.35 -1.25 1.24
CA ALA A 65 -8.54 -1.92 1.72
C ALA A 65 -8.44 -3.45 1.66
N SER A 66 -9.22 -4.13 2.50
CA SER A 66 -9.39 -5.58 2.47
C SER A 66 -10.73 -6.00 3.08
N ASP A 67 -11.27 -7.10 2.56
CA ASP A 67 -12.45 -7.78 3.12
C ASP A 67 -12.10 -9.04 3.92
N ALA A 68 -10.82 -9.40 4.02
CA ALA A 68 -10.40 -10.55 4.80
C ALA A 68 -10.59 -10.30 6.31
N GLU A 69 -10.97 -11.36 7.02
CA GLU A 69 -11.01 -11.36 8.47
C GLU A 69 -9.61 -11.16 9.06
N GLY A 70 -9.48 -10.27 10.05
CA GLY A 70 -8.18 -9.95 10.67
C GLY A 70 -7.25 -9.07 9.83
N ALA A 71 -7.75 -8.42 8.77
CA ALA A 71 -6.94 -7.58 7.89
C ALA A 71 -6.39 -6.29 8.54
N ASP A 72 -6.94 -5.84 9.67
CA ASP A 72 -6.57 -4.57 10.31
C ASP A 72 -5.07 -4.43 10.56
N ALA A 73 -4.43 -5.44 11.15
CA ALA A 73 -3.00 -5.38 11.46
C ALA A 73 -2.12 -5.32 10.20
N ALA A 74 -2.53 -5.98 9.12
CA ALA A 74 -1.83 -5.90 7.84
C ALA A 74 -2.00 -4.52 7.21
N LEU A 75 -3.22 -3.98 7.22
CA LEU A 75 -3.52 -2.65 6.70
C LEU A 75 -2.79 -1.56 7.48
N ASP A 76 -2.72 -1.65 8.81
CA ASP A 76 -2.01 -0.69 9.66
C ASP A 76 -0.50 -0.64 9.34
N ARG A 77 0.13 -1.81 9.18
CA ARG A 77 1.55 -1.90 8.84
C ARG A 77 1.84 -1.39 7.42
N LEU A 78 0.99 -1.72 6.46
CA LEU A 78 1.12 -1.23 5.07
C LEU A 78 0.86 0.27 4.98
N ALA A 79 -0.14 0.77 5.71
CA ALA A 79 -0.43 2.20 5.82
C ALA A 79 0.77 2.96 6.39
N LYS A 80 1.38 2.46 7.47
CA LYS A 80 2.58 3.04 8.06
C LYS A 80 3.77 3.04 7.10
N LEU A 81 4.02 1.89 6.45
CA LEU A 81 5.06 1.76 5.42
C LEU A 81 4.92 2.84 4.33
N VAL A 82 3.69 3.05 3.85
CA VAL A 82 3.40 4.05 2.82
C VAL A 82 3.56 5.47 3.35
N ALA A 83 2.97 5.78 4.50
CA ALA A 83 2.96 7.13 5.07
C ALA A 83 4.36 7.62 5.43
N GLU A 84 5.21 6.74 5.97
CA GLU A 84 6.57 7.07 6.38
C GLU A 84 7.61 6.86 5.26
N GLY A 85 7.22 6.24 4.14
CA GLY A 85 8.13 5.98 3.02
C GLY A 85 9.29 5.06 3.38
N LEU A 86 9.04 4.03 4.18
CA LEU A 86 10.10 3.17 4.72
C LEU A 86 10.72 2.26 3.66
N ASP A 87 11.98 1.87 3.87
CA ASP A 87 12.68 0.92 3.01
C ASP A 87 12.34 -0.56 3.33
N GLU A 88 11.73 -0.80 4.49
CA GLU A 88 11.30 -2.12 4.97
C GLU A 88 10.07 -2.02 5.87
N LEU A 89 9.37 -3.14 6.04
CA LEU A 89 8.25 -3.21 6.99
C LEU A 89 8.78 -3.08 8.42
N PRO A 90 8.16 -2.24 9.27
CA PRO A 90 8.55 -2.16 10.67
C PRO A 90 8.32 -3.51 11.35
N GLU A 91 9.33 -4.01 12.06
CA GLU A 91 9.27 -5.20 12.92
C GLU A 91 8.41 -4.91 14.14
N THR A 92 7.09 -4.85 13.94
CA THR A 92 6.05 -4.64 14.94
C THR A 92 6.11 -3.32 15.73
N VAL A 93 4.94 -2.69 15.88
CA VAL A 93 4.64 -1.80 17.01
C VAL A 93 3.67 -2.57 17.91
#